data_AF-A0A6I6XW21-F1
#
_entry.id   AF-A0A6I6XW21-F1
#
_cell.length_a   1.000
_cell.length_b   1.000
_cell.length_c   1.000
_cell.angle_alpha   90.00
_cell.angle_beta   90.00
_cell.angle_gamma   90.00
#
_symmetry.space_group_name_H-M   'P 1'
#
loop_
_entity.id
_entity.type
_entity.pdbx_description
1 polymer ?
#
loop_
_entity_poly.entity_id
_entity_poly.type
_entity_poly.pdbx_seq_one_letter_code
_entity_poly.pdbx_strand_id
1 'polypeptide(L)'
;MDSILRAAGMYVALMLLFRVAGRRSLADLSTFDFVLLLIIGEATQQALLGEDFSFTNAMLVIATLIVLDVGLSLAKLNSKPLARLLDGHATLVVENGQFLHHRMRRARLTEDDVLESARNSQGIENIQQVKFAIVERNGKISIIPAD
;
A
#
# COMPACT_ATOMS: atom_id res chain seq x y z
N MET A 1 26.26 25.16 7.72
CA MET A 1 26.26 24.91 6.26
C MET A 1 26.13 23.42 5.95
N ASP A 2 26.78 22.54 6.70
CA ASP A 2 26.70 21.09 6.48
C ASP A 2 25.28 20.51 6.51
N SER A 3 24.41 20.98 7.41
CA SER A 3 23.03 20.52 7.47
C SER A 3 22.22 20.82 6.20
N ILE A 4 22.50 21.95 5.52
CA ILE A 4 21.82 22.33 4.27
C ILE A 4 22.29 21.43 3.13
N LEU A 5 23.59 21.16 3.05
CA LEU A 5 24.17 20.25 2.05
C LEU A 5 23.72 18.79 2.28
N ARG A 6 23.68 18.33 3.54
CA ARG A 6 23.13 17.02 3.92
C ARG A 6 21.65 16.91 3.55
N ALA A 7 20.85 17.96 3.79
CA ALA A 7 19.44 17.99 3.41
C ALA A 7 19.23 17.95 1.89
N ALA A 8 19.97 18.76 1.13
CA ALA A 8 19.91 18.75 -0.33
C ALA A 8 20.35 17.39 -0.90
N GLY A 9 21.42 16.81 -0.37
CA GLY A 9 21.91 15.49 -0.77
C GLY A 9 20.90 14.38 -0.49
N MET A 10 20.27 14.40 0.70
CA MET A 10 19.25 13.42 1.06
C MET A 10 18.01 13.55 0.18
N TYR A 11 17.58 14.77 -0.11
CA TYR A 11 16.45 15.03 -1.01
C TYR A 11 16.70 14.44 -2.40
N VAL A 12 17.86 14.70 -3.00
CA VAL A 12 18.23 14.16 -4.31
C VAL A 12 18.33 12.63 -4.28
N ALA A 13 18.92 12.06 -3.23
CA ALA A 13 19.03 10.62 -3.08
C ALA A 13 17.66 9.94 -2.97
N LEU A 14 16.79 10.43 -2.10
CA LEU A 14 15.41 9.93 -1.99
C LEU A 14 14.65 10.09 -3.31
N MET A 15 14.81 11.21 -4.01
CA MET A 15 14.18 11.43 -5.31
C MET A 15 14.62 10.39 -6.35
N LEU A 16 15.92 10.09 -6.43
CA LEU A 16 16.45 9.06 -7.33
C LEU A 16 15.94 7.67 -6.94
N LEU A 17 15.96 7.38 -5.64
CA LEU A 17 15.52 6.11 -5.08
C LEU A 17 14.02 5.84 -5.33
N PHE A 18 13.15 6.81 -5.05
CA PHE A 18 11.72 6.72 -5.36
C PHE A 18 11.46 6.63 -6.86
N ARG A 19 12.30 7.25 -7.70
CA ARG A 19 12.18 7.13 -9.15
C ARG A 19 12.47 5.71 -9.65
N VAL A 20 13.37 4.97 -8.99
CA VAL A 20 13.62 3.55 -9.26
C VAL A 20 12.49 2.66 -8.73
N ALA A 21 11.92 2.98 -7.57
CA ALA A 21 10.80 2.25 -6.97
C ALA A 21 9.51 2.30 -7.84
N GLY A 22 9.40 3.28 -8.75
CA GLY A 22 8.37 3.33 -9.78
C GLY A 22 7.17 4.22 -9.44
N ARG A 23 6.08 4.09 -10.22
CA ARG A 23 4.91 4.99 -10.22
C ARG A 23 3.74 4.43 -9.40
N ARG A 24 3.94 4.03 -8.14
CA ARG A 24 2.79 3.72 -7.27
C ARG A 24 2.18 5.03 -6.75
N SER A 25 0.90 5.23 -7.01
CA SER A 25 0.14 6.34 -6.42
C SER A 25 0.06 6.18 -4.92
N LEU A 26 0.07 7.27 -4.16
CA LEU A 26 -0.12 7.25 -2.70
C LEU A 26 -1.41 6.52 -2.29
N ALA A 27 -2.42 6.53 -3.16
CA ALA A 27 -3.71 5.89 -2.94
C ALA A 27 -3.72 4.36 -3.10
N ASP A 28 -2.66 3.79 -3.67
CA ASP A 28 -2.52 2.35 -3.97
C ASP A 28 -1.38 1.69 -3.20
N LEU A 29 -0.80 2.40 -2.23
CA LEU A 29 0.23 1.85 -1.36
C LEU A 29 -0.32 0.67 -0.57
N SER A 30 0.41 -0.44 -0.60
CA SER A 30 0.12 -1.57 0.27
C SER A 30 0.40 -1.20 1.73
N THR A 31 -0.14 -1.95 2.69
CA THR A 31 0.20 -1.79 4.11
C THR A 31 1.72 -1.92 4.34
N PHE A 32 2.39 -2.77 3.56
CA PHE A 32 3.84 -2.93 3.62
C PHE A 32 4.58 -1.69 3.10
N ASP A 33 4.10 -1.11 1.99
CA ASP A 33 4.66 0.12 1.42
C ASP A 33 4.53 1.28 2.43
N PHE A 34 3.42 1.32 3.19
CA PHE A 34 3.22 2.30 4.26
C PHE A 34 4.22 2.13 5.41
N VAL A 35 4.46 0.90 5.87
CA VAL A 35 5.49 0.62 6.89
C VAL A 35 6.88 1.01 6.40
N LEU A 36 7.20 0.69 5.14
CA LEU A 36 8.46 1.07 4.52
C LEU A 36 8.64 2.59 4.48
N LEU A 37 7.59 3.33 4.10
CA LEU A 37 7.61 4.80 4.09
C LEU A 37 7.91 5.38 5.48
N LEU A 38 7.31 4.81 6.54
CA LEU A 38 7.57 5.23 7.92
C LEU A 38 9.04 5.00 8.32
N ILE A 39 9.60 3.83 8.02
CA ILE A 39 10.99 3.49 8.33
C ILE A 39 11.95 4.42 7.57
N ILE A 40 11.67 4.71 6.29
CA ILE A 40 12.46 5.67 5.50
C ILE A 40 12.41 7.06 6.12
N GLY A 41 11.23 7.49 6.60
CA GLY A 41 11.06 8.77 7.29
C GLY A 41 11.93 8.87 8.55
N GLU A 42 11.91 7.84 9.39
CA GLU A 42 12.73 7.78 10.61
C GLU A 42 14.23 7.79 10.29
N ALA A 43 14.67 6.97 9.32
CA ALA A 43 16.07 6.93 8.88
C ALA A 43 16.52 8.30 8.31
N THR A 44 15.65 8.97 7.56
CA THR A 44 15.91 10.30 7.00
C THR A 44 16.05 11.34 8.11
N GLN A 45 15.19 11.32 9.13
CA GLN A 45 15.27 12.22 10.27
C GLN A 45 16.59 12.03 11.03
N GLN A 46 16.98 10.77 11.30
CA GLN A 46 18.26 10.47 11.91
C GLN A 46 19.42 10.98 11.06
N ALA A 47 19.37 10.85 9.73
CA ALA A 47 20.40 11.34 8.82
C ALA A 47 20.60 12.86 8.85
N LEU A 48 19.51 13.60 9.05
CA LEU A 48 19.50 15.06 9.07
C LEU A 48 19.95 15.65 10.41
N LEU A 49 19.60 14.98 11.52
CA LEU A 49 19.82 15.46 12.89
C LEU A 49 21.02 14.81 13.60
N GLY A 50 21.53 13.68 13.09
CA GLY A 50 22.58 12.91 13.75
C GLY A 50 23.97 13.54 13.62
N GLU A 51 24.71 13.50 14.72
CA GLU A 51 25.95 14.28 14.85
C GLU A 51 27.15 13.71 14.07
N ASP A 52 27.26 12.40 13.80
CA ASP A 52 28.20 11.84 12.80
C ASP A 52 27.87 10.39 12.40
N PHE A 53 28.35 9.93 11.24
CA PHE A 53 28.03 8.65 10.57
C PHE A 53 26.55 8.41 10.20
N SER A 54 25.64 9.29 10.62
CA SER A 54 24.20 9.16 10.39
C SER A 54 23.80 9.23 8.92
N PHE A 55 24.46 10.05 8.10
CA PHE A 55 24.11 10.19 6.68
C PHE A 55 24.46 8.94 5.86
N THR A 56 25.68 8.43 5.99
CA THR A 56 26.12 7.23 5.26
C THR A 56 25.35 5.99 5.74
N ASN A 57 25.13 5.86 7.04
CA ASN A 57 24.36 4.75 7.60
C ASN A 57 22.89 4.81 7.14
N ALA A 58 22.26 5.98 7.17
CA ALA A 58 20.90 6.15 6.65
C ALA A 58 20.82 5.85 5.16
N MET A 59 21.79 6.29 4.36
CA MET A 59 21.83 5.97 2.93
C MET A 59 21.92 4.45 2.70
N LEU A 60 22.76 3.75 3.47
CA LEU A 60 22.88 2.29 3.40
C LEU A 60 21.58 1.59 3.80
N VAL A 61 20.93 2.03 4.87
CA VAL A 61 19.65 1.48 5.34
C VAL A 61 18.56 1.70 4.29
N ILE A 62 18.39 2.92 3.80
CA ILE A 62 17.38 3.26 2.81
C ILE A 62 17.63 2.50 1.50
N ALA A 63 18.87 2.45 1.01
CA ALA A 63 19.23 1.69 -0.18
C ALA A 63 18.94 0.20 -0.02
N THR A 64 19.29 -0.39 1.13
CA THR A 64 19.02 -1.81 1.42
C THR A 64 17.53 -2.09 1.43
N LEU A 65 16.74 -1.25 2.09
CA LEU A 65 15.29 -1.39 2.16
C LEU A 65 14.64 -1.29 0.79
N ILE A 66 15.11 -0.39 -0.08
CA ILE A 66 14.59 -0.23 -1.44
C ILE A 66 14.99 -1.41 -2.34
N VAL A 67 16.22 -1.90 -2.24
CA VAL A 67 16.64 -3.11 -2.96
C VAL A 67 15.80 -4.30 -2.53
N LEU A 68 15.52 -4.44 -1.23
CA LEU A 68 14.61 -5.48 -0.73
C LEU A 68 13.18 -5.29 -1.23
N ASP A 69 12.65 -4.07 -1.23
CA ASP A 69 11.29 -3.80 -1.72
C ASP A 69 11.13 -4.08 -3.23
N VAL A 70 12.08 -3.63 -4.04
CA VAL A 70 12.12 -3.91 -5.48
C VAL A 70 12.30 -5.41 -5.71
N GLY A 71 13.20 -6.06 -4.97
CA GLY A 71 13.43 -7.51 -5.05
C GLY A 71 12.17 -8.32 -4.69
N LEU A 72 11.48 -7.94 -3.61
CA LEU A 72 10.21 -8.53 -3.22
C LEU A 72 9.14 -8.28 -4.28
N SER A 73 9.05 -7.07 -4.82
CA SER A 73 8.10 -6.74 -5.89
C SER A 73 8.33 -7.58 -7.16
N LEU A 74 9.58 -7.79 -7.56
CA LEU A 74 9.94 -8.69 -8.66
C LEU A 74 9.63 -10.16 -8.34
N ALA A 75 9.91 -10.60 -7.10
CA ALA A 75 9.60 -11.96 -6.66
C ALA A 75 8.09 -12.22 -6.63
N LYS A 76 7.28 -11.22 -6.25
CA LYS A 76 5.80 -11.29 -6.27
C LYS A 76 5.27 -11.50 -7.69
N LEU A 77 5.91 -10.93 -8.73
CA LEU A 77 5.52 -11.14 -10.13
C LEU A 77 5.67 -12.60 -10.57
N ASN A 78 6.73 -13.27 -10.11
CA ASN A 78 7.00 -14.67 -10.46
C ASN A 78 6.27 -15.66 -9.54
N SER A 79 5.90 -15.26 -8.32
CA SER A 79 5.31 -16.14 -7.30
C SER A 79 3.96 -15.65 -6.78
N LYS A 80 2.86 -16.21 -7.32
CA LYS A 80 1.50 -16.05 -6.80
C LYS A 80 1.33 -16.30 -5.29
N PRO A 81 1.96 -17.32 -4.65
CA PRO A 81 1.83 -17.50 -3.20
C PRO A 81 2.53 -16.38 -2.41
N LEU A 82 3.66 -15.86 -2.88
CA LEU A 82 4.38 -14.76 -2.25
C LEU A 82 3.58 -13.45 -2.33
N ALA A 83 2.96 -13.18 -3.48
CA ALA A 83 2.04 -12.07 -3.66
C ALA A 83 0.82 -12.15 -2.71
N ARG A 84 0.25 -13.35 -2.53
CA ARG A 84 -0.89 -13.57 -1.61
C ARG A 84 -0.51 -13.39 -0.14
N LEU A 85 0.71 -13.77 0.24
CA LEU A 85 1.20 -13.63 1.61
C LEU A 85 1.49 -12.17 1.97
N LEU A 86 2.07 -11.42 1.03
CA LEU A 86 2.56 -10.05 1.28
C LEU A 86 1.52 -8.96 0.99
N ASP A 87 0.74 -9.08 -0.09
CA ASP A 87 -0.25 -8.07 -0.48
C ASP A 87 -1.69 -8.50 -0.19
N GLY A 88 -1.90 -9.69 0.35
CA GLY A 88 -3.23 -10.28 0.45
C GLY A 88 -3.82 -10.70 -0.91
N HIS A 89 -5.12 -11.00 -0.92
CA HIS A 89 -5.84 -11.39 -2.13
C HIS A 89 -7.15 -10.63 -2.25
N ALA A 90 -7.46 -10.21 -3.48
CA ALA A 90 -8.76 -9.64 -3.78
C ALA A 90 -9.85 -10.68 -3.47
N THR A 91 -10.80 -10.30 -2.63
CA THR A 91 -11.83 -11.21 -2.13
C THR A 91 -13.20 -10.69 -2.52
N LEU A 92 -13.91 -11.44 -3.36
CA LEU A 92 -15.30 -11.15 -3.68
C LEU A 92 -16.17 -11.39 -2.44
N VAL A 93 -16.84 -10.35 -1.98
CA VAL A 93 -17.70 -10.35 -0.78
C VAL A 93 -19.19 -10.21 -1.09
N VAL A 94 -19.56 -9.70 -2.27
CA VAL A 94 -20.93 -9.67 -2.77
C VAL A 94 -20.97 -10.16 -4.21
N GLU A 95 -21.95 -10.99 -4.53
CA GLU A 95 -22.22 -11.49 -5.88
C GLU A 95 -23.72 -11.37 -6.18
N ASN A 96 -24.07 -10.64 -7.23
CA ASN A 96 -25.44 -10.41 -7.71
C ASN A 96 -26.42 -10.06 -6.57
N GLY A 97 -26.08 -9.07 -5.75
CA GLY A 97 -26.88 -8.62 -4.62
C GLY A 97 -26.93 -9.56 -3.42
N GLN A 98 -26.15 -10.65 -3.40
CA GLN A 98 -26.05 -11.55 -2.25
C GLN A 98 -24.71 -11.41 -1.52
N PHE A 99 -24.78 -11.25 -0.20
CA PHE A 99 -23.60 -11.22 0.66
C PHE A 99 -22.99 -12.61 0.84
N LEU A 100 -21.69 -12.73 0.58
CA LEU A 100 -20.91 -13.94 0.81
C LEU A 100 -20.34 -13.93 2.24
N HIS A 101 -21.19 -14.15 3.25
CA HIS A 101 -20.85 -14.01 4.67
C HIS A 101 -19.59 -14.79 5.11
N HIS A 102 -19.34 -15.96 4.53
CA HIS A 102 -18.12 -16.73 4.84
C HIS A 102 -16.85 -15.94 4.46
N ARG A 103 -16.86 -15.26 3.32
CA ARG A 103 -15.73 -14.45 2.83
C ARG A 103 -15.64 -13.13 3.58
N MET A 104 -16.77 -12.51 3.91
CA MET A 104 -16.82 -11.30 4.72
C MET A 104 -16.26 -11.52 6.12
N ARG A 105 -16.60 -12.63 6.80
CA ARG A 105 -16.00 -12.99 8.10
C ARG A 105 -14.49 -13.16 8.03
N ARG A 106 -13.97 -13.76 6.95
CA ARG A 106 -12.53 -13.88 6.71
C ARG A 106 -11.87 -12.51 6.47
N ALA A 107 -12.55 -11.62 5.78
CA ALA A 107 -12.11 -10.24 5.55
C ALA A 107 -12.38 -9.30 6.75
N ARG A 108 -13.02 -9.78 7.83
CA ARG A 108 -13.45 -9.00 9.00
C ARG A 108 -14.33 -7.80 8.64
N LEU A 109 -15.19 -7.97 7.64
CA LEU A 109 -16.14 -6.94 7.19
C LEU A 109 -17.57 -7.28 7.60
N THR A 110 -18.33 -6.23 7.88
CA THR A 110 -19.78 -6.24 8.10
C THR A 110 -20.52 -5.87 6.82
N GLU A 111 -21.84 -6.09 6.79
CA GLU A 111 -22.69 -5.65 5.67
C GLU A 111 -22.71 -4.12 5.55
N ASP A 112 -22.66 -3.44 6.69
CA ASP A 112 -22.64 -1.98 6.75
C ASP A 112 -21.40 -1.39 6.08
N ASP A 113 -20.23 -2.02 6.24
CA ASP A 113 -18.99 -1.58 5.57
C ASP A 113 -19.13 -1.61 4.04
N VAL A 114 -19.79 -2.64 3.52
CA VAL A 114 -20.01 -2.81 2.08
C VAL A 114 -21.04 -1.80 1.58
N LEU A 115 -22.12 -1.59 2.31
CA LEU A 115 -23.15 -0.61 1.97
C LEU A 115 -22.63 0.83 2.06
N GLU A 116 -21.79 1.14 3.05
CA GLU A 116 -21.11 2.42 3.16
C GLU A 116 -20.20 2.68 1.94
N SER A 117 -19.43 1.67 1.55
CA SER A 117 -18.61 1.76 0.35
C SER A 117 -19.46 1.95 -0.92
N ALA A 118 -20.59 1.24 -1.04
CA ALA A 118 -21.52 1.38 -2.17
C ALA A 118 -22.14 2.78 -2.27
N ARG A 119 -22.50 3.39 -1.14
CA ARG A 119 -22.97 4.78 -1.07
C ARG A 119 -21.87 5.77 -1.45
N ASN A 120 -20.68 5.64 -0.86
CA ASN A 120 -19.59 6.58 -1.09
C ASN A 120 -19.02 6.53 -2.51
N SER A 121 -19.00 5.35 -3.13
CA SER A 121 -18.39 5.16 -4.46
C SER A 121 -19.37 5.35 -5.62
N GLN A 122 -20.61 4.92 -5.48
CA GLN A 122 -21.59 4.88 -6.58
C GLN A 122 -22.95 5.49 -6.21
N GLY A 123 -23.15 5.95 -4.97
CA GLY A 123 -24.44 6.46 -4.50
C GLY A 123 -25.52 5.38 -4.35
N ILE A 124 -25.12 4.11 -4.24
CA ILE A 124 -26.05 2.97 -4.17
C ILE A 124 -26.44 2.71 -2.71
N GLU A 125 -27.75 2.76 -2.43
CA GLU A 125 -28.29 2.45 -1.10
C GLU A 125 -28.68 0.99 -0.95
N ASN A 126 -29.04 0.33 -2.07
CA ASN A 126 -29.57 -1.03 -2.03
C ASN A 126 -28.58 -2.04 -2.62
N ILE A 127 -28.28 -3.08 -1.83
CA ILE A 127 -27.37 -4.15 -2.23
C ILE A 127 -27.81 -4.88 -3.50
N GLN A 128 -29.11 -4.93 -3.81
CA GLN A 128 -29.61 -5.56 -5.03
C GLN A 128 -29.10 -4.87 -6.31
N GLN A 129 -28.69 -3.61 -6.22
CA GLN A 129 -28.09 -2.86 -7.32
C GLN A 129 -26.58 -3.10 -7.44
N VAL A 130 -25.98 -3.95 -6.59
CA VAL A 130 -24.56 -4.30 -6.62
C VAL A 130 -24.38 -5.67 -7.26
N LYS A 131 -23.75 -5.69 -8.43
CA LYS A 131 -23.39 -6.93 -9.14
C LYS A 131 -22.20 -7.61 -8.46
N PHE A 132 -21.16 -6.86 -8.13
CA PHE A 132 -20.00 -7.39 -7.43
C PHE A 132 -19.46 -6.37 -6.43
N ALA A 133 -19.12 -6.84 -5.23
CA ALA A 133 -18.27 -6.09 -4.30
C ALA A 133 -17.00 -6.88 -4.03
N ILE A 134 -15.85 -6.26 -4.26
CA ILE A 134 -14.53 -6.90 -4.17
C ILE A 134 -13.69 -6.12 -3.17
N VAL A 135 -13.20 -6.81 -2.14
CA VAL A 135 -12.19 -6.26 -1.22
C VAL A 135 -10.85 -6.35 -1.91
N GLU A 136 -10.27 -5.22 -2.24
CA GLU A 136 -8.96 -5.12 -2.88
C GLU A 136 -7.82 -5.39 -1.89
N ARG A 137 -6.60 -5.56 -2.43
CA ARG A 137 -5.38 -5.81 -1.65
C ARG A 137 -5.05 -4.72 -0.63
N ASN A 138 -5.45 -3.48 -0.92
CA ASN A 138 -5.29 -2.32 -0.03
C ASN A 138 -6.45 -2.18 0.98
N GLY A 139 -7.39 -3.13 1.02
CA GLY A 139 -8.54 -3.13 1.92
C GLY A 139 -9.72 -2.26 1.45
N LYS A 140 -9.58 -1.52 0.34
CA LYS A 140 -10.72 -0.80 -0.26
C LYS A 140 -11.72 -1.77 -0.83
N ILE A 141 -12.99 -1.40 -0.78
CA ILE A 141 -14.07 -2.17 -1.39
C ILE A 141 -14.38 -1.53 -2.75
N SER A 142 -14.15 -2.27 -3.82
CA SER A 142 -14.54 -1.91 -5.19
C SER A 142 -15.97 -2.38 -5.43
N ILE A 143 -16.84 -1.48 -5.88
CA ILE A 143 -18.25 -1.74 -6.13
C ILE A 143 -18.51 -1.70 -7.63
N ILE A 144 -19.12 -2.75 -8.17
CA ILE A 144 -19.56 -2.86 -9.55
C ILE A 144 -21.10 -2.88 -9.55
N PRO A 145 -21.77 -1.86 -10.09
CA PRO A 145 -23.23 -1.83 -10.17
C PRO A 145 -23.77 -2.94 -11.08
N ALA A 146 -24.98 -3.38 -10.78
CA ALA A 146 -25.81 -4.13 -11.72
C ALA A 146 -26.39 -3.16 -12.75
N ASP A 147 -26.42 -3.57 -14.02
CA ASP A 147 -27.00 -2.81 -15.12
C ASP A 147 -28.51 -2.56 -14.92
#